data_AF-A0A8T4PA34-F1
#
_entry.id   AF-A0A8T4PA34-F1
#
_cell.length_a   1.000
_cell.length_b   1.000
_cell.length_c   1.000
_cell.angle_alpha   90.00
_cell.angle_beta   90.00
_cell.angle_gamma   90.00
#
_symmetry.space_group_name_H-M   'P 1'
#
loop_
_entity.id
_entity.type
_entity.pdbx_description
1 polymer ?
#
loop_
_entity_poly.entity_id
_entity_poly.type
_entity_poly.pdbx_seq_one_letter_code
_entity_poly.pdbx_strand_id
1 'polypeptide(L)'
;MGNYMRDIFDAKITCKNCNSEMKPILAIKSGFKLRAVQCEKCGDKIIHPGDLSKMEQYNSLKRKTFNVKLRMVGNSHAVSIPKEVIDFIQGSNQRMRKHMNDMVRLCFEDFGRLSLDFFDVEVLDKPHTLVHGSRRMKDGKE
;
A
#
# COMPACT_ATOMS: atom_id res chain seq x y z
N MET A 1 -9.60 18.39 18.86
CA MET A 1 -9.22 19.33 17.79
C MET A 1 -8.44 18.56 16.74
N GLY A 2 -8.97 18.44 15.51
CA GLY A 2 -8.30 17.67 14.45
C GLY A 2 -7.05 18.43 13.96
N ASN A 3 -5.90 17.77 13.94
CA ASN A 3 -4.67 18.31 13.35
C ASN A 3 -4.85 18.43 11.83
N TYR A 4 -5.25 19.60 11.35
CA TYR A 4 -5.32 19.90 9.92
C TYR A 4 -3.91 20.29 9.43
N MET A 5 -3.09 19.29 9.09
CA MET A 5 -1.85 19.54 8.35
C MET A 5 -2.20 19.97 6.93
N ARG A 6 -1.74 21.16 6.53
CA ARG A 6 -1.85 21.66 5.16
C ARG A 6 -0.72 21.08 4.31
N ASP A 7 -1.05 20.67 3.10
CA ASP A 7 -0.08 20.28 2.07
C ASP A 7 0.52 21.53 1.41
N ILE A 8 1.73 21.42 0.88
CA ILE A 8 2.37 22.51 0.13
C ILE A 8 1.58 22.86 -1.14
N PHE A 9 0.80 21.91 -1.66
CA PHE A 9 -0.08 22.10 -2.81
C PHE A 9 -1.47 22.66 -2.45
N ASP A 10 -1.80 22.82 -1.17
CA ASP A 10 -3.00 23.57 -0.75
C ASP A 10 -2.82 25.08 -0.94
N ALA A 11 -1.57 25.53 -1.04
CA ALA A 11 -1.24 26.90 -1.35
C ALA A 11 -1.29 27.15 -2.87
N LYS A 12 -1.59 28.39 -3.24
CA LYS A 12 -1.53 28.84 -4.63
C LYS A 12 -0.08 28.87 -5.11
N ILE A 13 0.28 27.98 -6.02
CA ILE A 13 1.63 27.90 -6.60
C ILE A 13 1.66 28.61 -7.94
N THR A 14 2.57 29.57 -8.08
CA THR A 14 2.84 30.28 -9.33
C THR A 14 4.10 29.74 -9.99
N CYS A 15 4.07 29.63 -11.32
CA CYS A 15 5.22 29.24 -12.11
C CYS A 15 6.27 30.36 -12.09
N LYS A 16 7.53 30.03 -11.77
CA LYS A 16 8.65 30.98 -11.76
C LYS A 16 8.89 31.65 -13.12
N ASN A 17 8.62 30.94 -14.22
CA ASN A 17 8.96 31.38 -15.56
C ASN A 17 7.85 32.21 -16.23
N CYS A 18 6.58 31.83 -16.02
CA CYS A 18 5.43 32.46 -16.67
C CYS A 18 4.56 33.29 -15.73
N ASN A 19 4.83 33.23 -14.42
CA ASN A 19 4.04 33.82 -13.34
C ASN A 19 2.55 33.42 -13.35
N SER A 20 2.19 32.37 -14.10
CA SER A 20 0.83 31.82 -14.15
C SER A 20 0.63 30.81 -13.04
N GLU A 21 -0.61 30.67 -12.59
CA GLU A 21 -1.01 29.65 -11.63
C GLU A 21 -0.82 28.24 -12.23
N MET A 22 -0.23 27.34 -11.45
CA MET A 22 0.00 25.95 -11.85
C MET A 22 -1.20 25.10 -11.44
N LYS A 23 -1.55 24.10 -12.25
CA LYS A 23 -2.67 23.19 -11.97
C LYS A 23 -2.20 21.86 -11.43
N PRO A 24 -2.89 21.28 -10.43
CA PRO A 24 -2.57 19.95 -9.93
C PRO A 24 -2.80 18.89 -11.00
N ILE A 25 -1.84 17.98 -11.13
CA ILE A 25 -1.85 16.84 -12.03
C ILE A 25 -1.33 15.59 -11.31
N LEU A 26 -1.73 14.41 -11.83
CA LEU A 26 -1.13 13.14 -11.42
C LEU A 26 -0.06 12.75 -12.43
N ALA A 27 1.21 12.80 -12.00
CA ALA A 27 2.33 12.36 -12.81
C ALA A 27 2.58 10.87 -12.57
N ILE A 28 2.50 10.04 -13.62
CA ILE A 28 2.84 8.62 -13.54
C ILE A 28 4.32 8.48 -13.91
N LYS A 29 5.15 8.02 -12.97
CA LYS A 29 6.57 7.75 -13.20
C LYS A 29 6.94 6.40 -12.63
N SER A 30 7.46 5.50 -13.47
CA SER A 30 7.87 4.13 -13.07
C SER A 30 6.76 3.30 -12.41
N GLY A 31 5.50 3.53 -12.80
CA GLY A 31 4.32 2.88 -12.21
C GLY A 31 3.83 3.51 -10.90
N PHE A 32 4.52 4.53 -10.38
CA PHE A 32 4.13 5.27 -9.19
C PHE A 32 3.30 6.51 -9.58
N LYS A 33 2.17 6.72 -8.88
CA LYS A 33 1.34 7.92 -9.03
C LYS A 33 1.88 9.00 -8.10
N LEU A 34 2.42 10.08 -8.66
CA LEU A 34 2.99 11.20 -7.94
C LEU A 34 2.08 12.41 -8.05
N ARG A 35 1.89 13.12 -6.95
CA ARG A 35 1.22 14.42 -6.99
C ARG A 35 2.19 15.45 -7.54
N ALA A 36 1.75 16.23 -8.51
CA ALA A 36 2.52 17.29 -9.09
C ALA A 36 1.63 18.47 -9.46
N VAL A 37 2.23 19.63 -9.70
CA VAL A 37 1.58 20.78 -10.32
C VAL A 37 2.29 21.09 -11.64
N GLN A 38 1.52 21.45 -12.68
CA GLN A 38 2.04 21.77 -14.01
C GLN A 38 1.61 23.17 -14.45
N CYS A 39 2.53 23.91 -15.05
CA CYS A 39 2.21 25.16 -15.75
C CYS A 39 1.65 24.86 -17.13
N GLU A 40 0.48 25.43 -17.47
CA GLU A 40 -0.12 25.26 -18.80
C GLU A 40 0.60 26.06 -19.90
N LYS A 41 1.36 27.11 -19.54
CA LYS A 41 2.03 27.99 -20.51
C LYS A 41 3.39 27.48 -20.97
N CYS A 42 4.27 27.09 -20.04
CA CYS A 42 5.62 26.61 -20.37
C CYS A 42 5.80 25.10 -20.19
N GLY A 43 4.84 24.41 -19.56
CA GLY A 43 4.93 22.98 -19.32
C GLY A 43 5.79 22.58 -18.12
N ASP A 44 6.36 23.53 -17.37
CA ASP A 44 7.11 23.26 -16.14
C ASP A 44 6.29 22.44 -15.14
N LYS A 45 6.95 21.49 -14.46
CA LYS A 45 6.33 20.59 -13.49
C LYS A 45 7.07 20.62 -12.17
N ILE A 46 6.31 20.70 -11.08
CA ILE A 46 6.84 20.58 -9.72
C ILE A 46 6.20 19.35 -9.08
N ILE A 47 7.02 18.39 -8.68
CA ILE A 47 6.58 17.15 -8.03
C ILE A 47 6.58 17.37 -6.52
N HIS A 48 5.60 16.79 -5.82
CA HIS A 48 5.54 16.87 -4.36
C HIS A 48 6.82 16.26 -3.75
N PRO A 49 7.56 17.00 -2.90
CA PRO A 49 8.86 16.55 -2.40
C PRO A 49 8.76 15.25 -1.60
N GLY A 50 7.71 15.08 -0.79
CA GLY A 50 7.49 13.84 -0.04
C GLY A 50 7.18 12.63 -0.94
N ASP A 51 6.58 12.84 -2.12
CA ASP A 51 6.28 11.76 -3.05
C ASP A 51 7.55 11.39 -3.84
N LEU A 52 8.39 12.37 -4.16
CA LEU A 52 9.69 12.18 -4.80
C LEU A 52 10.62 11.35 -3.91
N SER A 53 10.75 11.69 -2.63
CA SER A 53 11.58 10.94 -1.67
C SER A 53 11.12 9.48 -1.53
N LYS A 54 9.80 9.24 -1.48
CA LYS A 54 9.24 7.86 -1.46
C LYS A 54 9.56 7.10 -2.75
N MET A 55 9.49 7.76 -3.89
CA MET A 55 9.83 7.15 -5.18
C MET A 55 11.32 6.76 -5.24
N GLU A 56 12.21 7.60 -4.75
CA GLU A 56 13.65 7.31 -4.69
C GLU A 56 13.94 6.12 -3.77
N GLN A 57 13.30 6.07 -2.60
CA GLN A 57 13.39 4.91 -1.69
C GLN A 57 12.87 3.63 -2.36
N TYR A 58 11.73 3.68 -3.04
CA TYR A 58 11.19 2.54 -3.79
C TYR A 58 12.17 2.04 -4.85
N ASN A 59 12.73 2.94 -5.65
CA ASN A 59 13.68 2.59 -6.70
C ASN A 59 14.97 1.99 -6.13
N SER A 60 15.44 2.46 -4.98
CA SER A 60 16.59 1.91 -4.28
C SER A 60 16.32 0.48 -3.83
N LEU A 61 15.19 0.23 -3.17
CA LEU A 61 14.80 -1.09 -2.68
C LEU A 61 14.59 -2.09 -3.83
N LYS A 62 13.91 -1.66 -4.90
CA LYS A 62 13.62 -2.51 -6.07
C LYS A 62 14.89 -3.02 -6.77
N ARG A 63 15.98 -2.25 -6.72
CA ARG A 63 17.27 -2.61 -7.35
C ARG A 63 18.16 -3.46 -6.45
N LYS A 64 17.81 -3.59 -5.17
CA LYS A 64 18.63 -4.29 -4.18
C LYS A 64 18.24 -5.76 -4.11
N THR A 65 19.24 -6.63 -4.18
CA THR A 65 19.09 -8.06 -3.93
C THR A 65 19.39 -8.35 -2.46
N PHE A 66 18.50 -9.06 -1.78
CA PHE A 66 18.69 -9.45 -0.39
C PHE A 66 19.00 -10.94 -0.30
N ASN A 67 20.18 -11.28 0.21
CA ASN A 67 20.53 -12.66 0.51
C ASN A 67 20.09 -12.99 1.93
N VAL A 68 19.06 -13.81 2.07
CA VAL A 68 18.45 -14.21 3.34
C VAL A 68 18.55 -15.72 3.52
N LYS A 69 18.62 -16.17 4.77
CA LYS A 69 18.73 -17.60 5.09
C LYS A 69 17.35 -18.22 5.24
N LEU A 70 17.16 -19.41 4.68
CA LEU A 70 16.06 -20.28 5.02
C LEU A 70 16.33 -20.95 6.37
N ARG A 71 15.32 -20.98 7.24
CA ARG A 71 15.40 -21.64 8.55
C ARG A 71 14.19 -22.56 8.72
N MET A 72 14.40 -23.69 9.40
CA MET A 72 13.32 -24.56 9.86
C MET A 72 12.61 -23.97 11.10
N VAL A 73 11.28 -23.93 11.05
CA VAL A 73 10.40 -23.55 12.17
C VAL A 73 9.25 -24.56 12.21
N GLY A 74 9.24 -25.41 13.24
CA GLY A 74 8.32 -26.55 13.29
C GLY A 74 8.48 -27.44 12.06
N ASN A 75 7.37 -27.68 11.34
CA ASN A 75 7.32 -28.49 10.11
C ASN A 75 7.40 -27.64 8.83
N SER A 76 7.89 -26.40 8.90
CA SER A 76 7.92 -25.49 7.76
C SER A 76 9.24 -24.74 7.63
N HIS A 77 9.58 -24.33 6.41
CA HIS A 77 10.67 -23.39 6.16
C HIS A 77 10.16 -21.95 6.29
N ALA A 78 10.97 -21.11 6.91
CA ALA A 78 10.72 -19.67 7.05
C ALA A 78 11.86 -18.88 6.42
N VAL A 79 11.51 -17.73 5.85
CA VAL A 79 12.45 -16.73 5.34
C VAL A 79 12.26 -15.42 6.10
N SER A 80 13.36 -14.80 6.53
CA SER A 80 13.30 -13.49 7.19
C SER A 80 13.20 -12.38 6.15
N ILE A 81 12.21 -11.50 6.29
CA ILE A 81 12.06 -10.31 5.45
C ILE A 81 12.89 -9.16 6.06
N PRO A 82 13.82 -8.54 5.32
CA PRO A 82 14.62 -7.42 5.83
C PRO A 82 13.75 -6.25 6.31
N LYS A 83 14.12 -5.65 7.45
CA LYS A 83 13.36 -4.54 8.06
C LYS A 83 13.12 -3.38 7.11
N GLU A 84 14.09 -3.02 6.27
CA GLU A 84 13.93 -1.91 5.32
C GLU A 84 12.78 -2.12 4.32
N VAL A 85 12.48 -3.37 3.96
CA VAL A 85 11.33 -3.70 3.10
C VAL A 85 10.03 -3.44 3.86
N ILE A 86 9.97 -3.88 5.12
CA ILE A 86 8.81 -3.69 5.99
C ILE A 86 8.59 -2.21 6.29
N ASP A 87 9.66 -1.47 6.63
CA ASP A 87 9.59 -0.04 6.97
C ASP A 87 9.11 0.78 5.77
N PHE A 88 9.56 0.45 4.56
CA PHE A 88 9.07 1.08 3.34
C PHE A 88 7.58 0.77 3.10
N ILE A 89 7.14 -0.48 3.24
CA ILE A 89 5.73 -0.87 3.09
C ILE A 89 4.86 -0.13 4.11
N GLN A 90 5.30 -0.04 5.37
CA GLN A 90 4.58 0.66 6.43
C GLN A 90 4.54 2.18 6.26
N GLY A 91 5.64 2.79 5.79
CA GLY A 91 5.74 4.23 5.54
C GLY A 91 5.05 4.70 4.25
N SER A 92 4.87 3.79 3.28
CA SER A 92 4.16 4.06 2.03
C SER A 92 2.65 3.86 2.16
N ASN A 93 2.19 2.86 2.92
CA ASN A 93 0.78 2.58 3.15
C ASN A 93 0.44 2.58 4.65
N GLN A 94 -0.11 3.70 5.14
CA GLN A 94 -0.58 3.82 6.53
C GLN A 94 -1.69 2.82 6.89
N ARG A 95 -2.40 2.27 5.88
CA ARG A 95 -3.43 1.22 6.02
C ARG A 95 -2.83 -0.17 6.26
N MET A 96 -1.73 -0.50 5.59
CA MET A 96 -1.03 -1.79 5.76
C MET A 96 -0.44 -1.97 7.16
N ARG A 97 -0.13 -0.87 7.87
CA ARG A 97 0.45 -0.94 9.24
C ARG A 97 -0.40 -1.73 10.23
N LYS A 98 -1.71 -1.83 10.04
CA LYS A 98 -2.62 -2.50 10.98
C LYS A 98 -2.73 -4.01 10.78
N HIS A 99 -2.37 -4.53 9.59
CA HIS A 99 -2.66 -5.93 9.22
C HIS A 99 -1.43 -6.72 8.72
N MET A 100 -0.23 -6.15 8.74
CA MET A 100 1.00 -6.89 8.40
C MET A 100 1.31 -8.07 9.35
N ASN A 101 0.67 -8.11 10.52
CA ASN A 101 0.79 -9.24 11.44
C ASN A 101 -0.15 -10.41 11.09
N ASP A 102 -1.12 -10.22 10.20
CA ASP A 102 -2.24 -11.17 10.08
C ASP A 102 -1.94 -12.27 9.05
N MET A 103 -1.84 -11.97 7.75
CA MET A 103 -1.43 -12.98 6.74
C MET A 103 -0.88 -12.35 5.46
N VAL A 104 0.16 -12.96 4.90
CA VAL A 104 0.68 -12.69 3.54
C VAL A 104 0.35 -13.87 2.63
N ARG A 105 0.19 -13.63 1.33
CA ARG A 105 -0.04 -14.70 0.35
C ARG A 105 1.28 -15.12 -0.27
N LEU A 106 1.58 -16.42 -0.24
CA LEU A 106 2.71 -17.02 -0.91
C LEU A 106 2.22 -17.72 -2.18
N CYS A 107 2.75 -17.32 -3.34
CA CYS A 107 2.38 -17.85 -4.64
C CYS A 107 3.60 -18.44 -5.36
N PHE A 108 3.45 -19.61 -5.96
CA PHE A 108 4.44 -20.12 -6.92
C PHE A 108 4.17 -19.48 -8.28
N GLU A 109 5.11 -18.66 -8.77
CA GLU A 109 4.93 -17.95 -10.03
C GLU A 109 5.47 -18.77 -11.21
N ASP A 110 6.67 -19.33 -11.05
CA ASP A 110 7.37 -20.10 -12.08
C ASP A 110 8.42 -20.99 -11.42
N PHE A 111 9.06 -21.88 -12.19
CA PHE A 111 10.15 -22.73 -11.72
C PHE A 111 11.24 -21.92 -11.01
N GLY A 112 11.43 -22.22 -9.72
CA GLY A 112 12.43 -21.56 -8.87
C GLY A 112 12.01 -20.19 -8.33
N ARG A 113 10.77 -19.74 -8.57
CA ARG A 113 10.29 -18.43 -8.14
C ARG A 113 9.01 -18.51 -7.32
N LEU A 114 9.13 -18.07 -6.06
CA LEU A 114 8.02 -17.79 -5.16
C LEU A 114 7.85 -16.28 -5.04
N SER A 115 6.62 -15.79 -5.03
CA SER A 115 6.28 -14.42 -4.67
C SER A 115 5.52 -14.37 -3.37
N LEU A 116 5.81 -13.33 -2.59
CA LEU A 116 5.08 -12.94 -1.40
C LEU A 116 4.32 -11.66 -1.71
N ASP A 117 3.01 -11.72 -1.53
CA ASP A 117 2.11 -10.60 -1.77
C ASP A 117 1.48 -10.14 -0.45
N PHE A 118 1.57 -8.83 -0.22
CA PHE A 118 1.07 -8.15 0.95
C PHE A 118 -0.26 -7.47 0.58
N PHE A 119 -1.36 -8.20 0.72
CA PHE A 119 -2.70 -7.68 0.44
C PHE A 119 -3.20 -6.78 1.57
N ASP A 120 -3.91 -5.70 1.22
CA ASP A 120 -4.84 -5.06 2.14
C ASP A 120 -6.09 -5.95 2.21
N VAL A 121 -6.28 -6.64 3.33
CA VAL A 121 -7.54 -7.32 3.61
C VAL A 121 -8.57 -6.24 3.90
N GLU A 122 -9.31 -5.79 2.89
CA GLU A 122 -10.65 -5.25 3.14
C GLU A 122 -11.44 -6.43 3.68
N VAL A 123 -11.61 -6.48 5.02
CA VAL A 123 -12.59 -7.36 5.63
C VAL A 123 -13.93 -6.94 5.05
N LEU A 124 -14.37 -7.65 4.01
CA LEU A 124 -15.77 -7.70 3.65
C LEU A 124 -16.47 -8.25 4.89
N ASP A 125 -16.98 -7.35 5.73
CA ASP A 125 -17.96 -7.65 6.75
C ASP A 125 -19.14 -8.34 6.05
N LYS A 126 -19.09 -9.68 6.01
CA LYS A 126 -20.24 -10.48 5.56
C LYS A 126 -21.37 -10.17 6.54
N PRO A 127 -22.57 -9.79 6.07
CA PRO A 127 -23.71 -9.62 6.95
C PRO A 127 -23.94 -10.94 7.67
N HIS A 128 -23.96 -10.87 9.00
CA HIS A 128 -24.28 -11.96 9.90
C HIS A 128 -25.63 -12.58 9.47
N THR A 129 -25.59 -13.64 8.67
CA THR A 129 -26.74 -14.49 8.45
C THR A 129 -26.80 -15.42 9.64
N LEU A 130 -27.53 -14.99 10.68
CA LEU A 130 -27.96 -15.90 11.75
C LEU A 130 -29.01 -16.84 11.15
N VAL A 131 -28.53 -17.87 10.46
CA VAL A 131 -29.29 -19.10 10.28
C VAL A 131 -28.97 -19.97 11.47
N HIS A 132 -29.92 -20.13 12.40
CA HIS A 132 -30.37 -21.42 12.95
C HIS A 132 -31.31 -21.18 14.14
N GLY A 133 -32.57 -21.59 13.93
CA GLY A 133 -33.61 -21.66 14.95
C GLY A 133 -34.78 -22.49 14.42
N SER A 134 -34.49 -23.67 13.86
CA SER A 134 -35.51 -24.64 13.45
C SER A 134 -36.38 -25.01 14.64
N ARG A 135 -37.68 -24.72 14.54
CA ARG A 135 -38.73 -25.19 15.44
C ARG A 135 -38.68 -26.72 15.50
N ARG A 136 -38.49 -27.28 16.69
CA ARG A 136 -38.87 -28.68 16.98
C ARG A 136 -40.39 -28.71 17.16
N MET A 137 -41.11 -29.20 16.16
CA MET A 137 -42.39 -29.86 16.40
C MET A 137 -42.06 -31.32 16.73
N LYS A 138 -42.48 -31.78 17.91
CA LYS A 138 -42.57 -33.20 18.22
C LYS A 138 -44.04 -33.49 18.45
N ASP A 139 -44.67 -34.08 17.45
CA ASP A 139 -45.95 -34.77 17.59
C ASP A 139 -45.70 -36.16 18.19
N GLY A 140 -46.58 -36.56 19.11
CA GLY A 140 -47.02 -37.94 19.26
C GLY A 140 -46.55 -38.72 20.49
N LYS A 141 -47.46 -38.78 21.49
CA LYS A 141 -48.12 -39.98 22.06
C LYS A 141 -48.10 -40.03 23.59
N GLU A 142 -49.29 -39.92 24.18
CA GLU A 142 -50.02 -41.07 24.74
C GLU A 142 -51.53 -40.81 24.60
#